data_AF-A0A554MBP4-F1
#
_entry.id   AF-A0A554MBP4-F1
#
_cell.length_a   1.000
_cell.length_b   1.000
_cell.length_c   1.000
_cell.angle_alpha   90.00
_cell.angle_beta   90.00
_cell.angle_gamma   90.00
#
_symmetry.space_group_name_H-M   'P 1'
#
loop_
_entity.id
_entity.type
_entity.pdbx_description
1 polymer ?
#
loop_
_entity_poly.entity_id
_entity_poly.type
_entity_poly.pdbx_seq_one_letter_code
_entity_poly.pdbx_strand_id
1 'polypeptide(L)'
;MFNKFEDYIKKPNIKRKLKIFSDGNDDYVSVLAEFFGKENINYGQLVKTRKGKKLVEKLRRIIYGKLKLEEIDTTNVECFNTILRNRISKLVRRSQCHAKNKRALENSLKLFQFYWNFIKPIKKKQTPAILENQTTKIWTWGNLLHVKLSYRY
;
A
#
# COMPACT_ATOMS: atom_id res chain seq x y z
N MET A 1 -15.22 13.45 8.57
CA MET A 1 -14.60 13.43 7.23
C MET A 1 -13.55 12.33 7.20
N PHE A 2 -14.00 11.07 7.23
CA PHE A 2 -13.20 9.83 7.08
C PHE A 2 -14.14 8.63 6.78
N ASN A 3 -15.29 8.86 6.15
CA ASN A 3 -16.40 7.89 6.19
C ASN A 3 -16.06 6.54 5.52
N LYS A 4 -15.12 6.52 4.55
CA LYS A 4 -14.59 5.27 3.98
C LYS A 4 -13.44 4.65 4.76
N PHE A 5 -12.72 5.42 5.57
CA PHE A 5 -11.54 4.94 6.31
C PHE A 5 -11.91 3.88 7.35
N GLU A 6 -13.04 4.10 8.03
CA GLU A 6 -13.61 3.11 8.94
C GLU A 6 -13.91 1.79 8.21
N ASP A 7 -14.41 1.85 6.98
CA ASP A 7 -14.66 0.65 6.19
C ASP A 7 -13.37 -0.09 5.81
N TYR A 8 -12.25 0.62 5.61
CA TYR A 8 -10.94 0.00 5.37
C TYR A 8 -10.30 -0.61 6.62
N ILE A 9 -10.58 -0.07 7.81
CA ILE A 9 -10.00 -0.59 9.07
C ILE A 9 -10.86 -1.69 9.70
N LYS A 10 -12.17 -1.71 9.41
CA LYS A 10 -13.08 -2.73 9.94
C LYS A 10 -12.54 -4.14 9.69
N LYS A 11 -12.45 -4.93 10.77
CA LYS A 11 -11.97 -6.31 10.73
C LYS A 11 -12.79 -7.12 9.71
N PRO A 12 -12.15 -7.93 8.85
CA PRO A 12 -12.88 -8.78 7.92
C PRO A 12 -13.74 -9.80 8.66
N ASN A 13 -14.82 -10.22 8.01
CA ASN A 13 -15.70 -11.29 8.50
C ASN A 13 -16.22 -12.11 7.32
N ILE A 14 -16.96 -13.18 7.61
CA ILE A 14 -17.48 -14.12 6.61
C ILE A 14 -18.31 -13.42 5.52
N LYS A 15 -19.09 -12.38 5.88
CA LYS A 15 -19.92 -11.61 4.94
C LYS A 15 -19.11 -10.58 4.14
N ARG A 16 -18.04 -10.06 4.72
CA ARG A 16 -17.19 -9.01 4.15
C ARG A 16 -15.73 -9.46 4.15
N LYS A 17 -15.41 -10.36 3.23
CA LYS A 17 -14.06 -10.95 3.13
C LYS A 17 -13.06 -9.93 2.59
N LEU A 18 -11.91 -9.82 3.25
CA LEU A 18 -10.80 -8.98 2.78
C LEU A 18 -10.11 -9.67 1.59
N LYS A 19 -9.91 -8.94 0.50
CA LYS A 19 -9.13 -9.41 -0.66
C LYS A 19 -7.66 -9.05 -0.45
N ILE A 20 -6.79 -10.05 -0.51
CA ILE A 20 -5.34 -9.88 -0.34
C ILE A 20 -4.65 -10.52 -1.54
N PHE A 21 -3.68 -9.80 -2.12
CA PHE A 21 -2.81 -10.31 -3.18
C PHE A 21 -1.37 -10.07 -2.81
N SER A 22 -0.54 -11.11 -2.86
CA SER A 22 0.89 -11.01 -2.57
C SER A 22 1.73 -11.71 -3.64
N ASP A 23 3.05 -11.63 -3.47
CA ASP A 23 3.97 -12.52 -4.17
C ASP A 23 3.92 -13.94 -3.59
N GLY A 24 4.76 -14.82 -4.12
CA GLY A 24 4.85 -16.22 -3.74
C GLY A 24 5.61 -16.52 -2.45
N ASN A 25 5.69 -15.58 -1.49
CA ASN A 25 6.28 -15.92 -0.18
C ASN A 25 5.27 -16.73 0.64
N ASP A 26 5.70 -17.91 1.08
CA ASP A 26 4.88 -18.89 1.81
C ASP A 26 4.54 -18.42 3.24
N ASP A 27 5.34 -17.54 3.85
CA ASP A 27 5.07 -16.98 5.19
C ASP A 27 3.71 -16.29 5.27
N TYR A 28 3.28 -15.66 4.17
CA TYR A 28 1.97 -15.00 4.13
C TYR A 28 0.81 -15.98 4.27
N VAL A 29 0.98 -17.24 3.86
CA VAL A 29 -0.08 -18.25 3.92
C VAL A 29 -0.48 -18.53 5.37
N SER A 30 0.51 -18.79 6.23
CA SER A 30 0.26 -19.08 7.65
C SER A 30 -0.14 -17.81 8.41
N VAL A 31 0.60 -16.71 8.24
CA VAL A 31 0.39 -15.48 9.01
C VAL A 31 -0.98 -14.85 8.74
N LEU A 32 -1.41 -14.79 7.47
CA LEU A 32 -2.71 -14.19 7.14
C LEU A 32 -3.87 -15.03 7.68
N ALA A 33 -3.74 -16.35 7.65
CA ALA A 33 -4.72 -17.26 8.22
C ALA A 33 -4.85 -17.09 9.75
N GLU A 34 -3.73 -16.96 10.45
CA GLU A 34 -3.68 -16.74 11.89
C GLU A 34 -4.29 -15.39 12.29
N PHE A 35 -3.93 -14.31 11.59
CA PHE A 35 -4.35 -12.95 11.97
C PHE A 35 -5.82 -12.64 11.65
N PHE A 36 -6.31 -13.12 10.51
CA PHE A 36 -7.64 -12.77 10.00
C PHE A 36 -8.67 -13.91 10.03
N GLY A 37 -8.23 -15.17 10.14
CA GLY A 37 -9.09 -16.34 9.95
C GLY A 37 -9.28 -16.66 8.45
N LYS A 38 -9.08 -17.93 8.07
CA LYS A 38 -9.12 -18.39 6.66
C LYS A 38 -10.48 -18.12 6.01
N GLU A 39 -11.55 -18.23 6.79
CA GLU A 39 -12.92 -18.03 6.36
C GLU A 39 -13.27 -16.56 6.09
N ASN A 40 -12.52 -15.61 6.66
CA ASN A 40 -12.77 -14.17 6.56
C ASN A 40 -11.95 -13.50 5.45
N ILE A 41 -11.11 -14.23 4.72
CA ILE A 41 -10.25 -13.66 3.67
C ILE A 41 -10.40 -14.38 2.33
N ASN A 42 -10.12 -13.62 1.27
CA ASN A 42 -9.94 -14.11 -0.08
C ASN A 42 -8.50 -13.77 -0.47
N TYR A 43 -7.63 -14.78 -0.50
CA TYR A 43 -6.19 -14.60 -0.66
C TYR A 43 -5.67 -15.31 -1.90
N GLY A 44 -4.95 -14.55 -2.73
CA GLY A 44 -4.28 -15.07 -3.92
C GLY A 44 -2.82 -14.63 -4.00
N GLN A 45 -2.00 -15.43 -4.69
CA GLN A 45 -0.59 -15.16 -4.92
C GLN A 45 -0.30 -15.05 -6.41
N LEU A 46 0.58 -14.10 -6.77
CA LEU A 46 1.19 -14.03 -8.08
C LEU A 46 2.67 -14.44 -7.98
N VAL A 47 2.98 -15.66 -8.40
CA VAL A 47 4.34 -16.21 -8.40
C VAL A 47 4.98 -15.95 -9.75
N LYS A 48 6.14 -15.30 -9.76
CA LYS A 48 6.89 -14.96 -10.97
C LYS A 48 8.12 -15.84 -11.07
N THR A 49 8.13 -16.76 -12.04
CA THR A 49 9.28 -17.62 -12.30
C THR A 49 10.26 -16.90 -13.22
N ARG A 50 11.52 -16.79 -12.79
CA ARG A 50 12.59 -16.16 -13.56
C ARG A 50 13.68 -17.17 -13.87
N LYS A 51 14.20 -17.14 -15.11
CA LYS A 51 15.41 -17.86 -15.51
C LYS A 51 16.49 -16.81 -15.76
N GLY A 52 17.40 -16.66 -14.80
CA GLY A 52 18.33 -15.54 -14.75
C GLY A 52 17.59 -14.20 -14.65
N LYS A 53 17.88 -13.26 -15.56
CA LYS A 53 17.24 -11.93 -15.61
C LYS A 53 15.90 -11.92 -16.36
N LYS A 54 15.52 -13.00 -17.04
CA LYS A 54 14.32 -13.07 -17.87
C LYS A 54 13.13 -13.61 -17.06
N LEU A 55 12.00 -12.90 -17.12
CA LEU A 55 10.72 -13.41 -16.63
C LEU A 55 10.22 -14.48 -17.60
N VAL A 56 10.02 -15.70 -17.11
CA VAL A 56 9.60 -16.85 -17.91
C VAL A 56 8.10 -17.06 -17.78
N GLU A 57 7.58 -16.94 -16.55
CA GLU A 57 6.19 -17.31 -16.27
C GLU A 57 5.59 -16.45 -15.14
N LYS A 58 4.27 -16.29 -15.17
CA LYS A 58 3.46 -15.69 -14.11
C LYS A 58 2.36 -16.69 -13.72
N LEU A 59 2.55 -17.36 -12.59
CA LEU A 59 1.57 -18.30 -12.03
C LEU A 59 0.68 -17.57 -11.03
N ARG A 60 -0.64 -17.72 -11.19
CA ARG A 60 -1.64 -17.19 -10.25
C ARG A 60 -2.20 -18.33 -9.44
N ARG A 61 -2.19 -18.20 -8.12
CA ARG A 61 -2.68 -19.21 -7.18
C ARG A 61 -3.75 -18.62 -6.29
N ILE A 62 -4.86 -19.32 -6.13
CA ILE A 62 -5.85 -19.01 -5.10
C ILE A 62 -5.49 -19.86 -3.89
N ILE A 63 -5.19 -19.21 -2.76
CA ILE A 63 -4.80 -19.90 -1.53
C ILE A 63 -6.01 -20.07 -0.62
N TYR A 64 -6.79 -19.00 -0.42
CA TYR A 64 -7.99 -19.02 0.42
C TYR A 64 -9.17 -18.33 -0.27
N GLY A 65 -10.37 -18.84 0.02
CA GLY A 65 -11.63 -18.22 -0.38
C GLY A 65 -11.95 -18.39 -1.87
N LYS A 66 -12.76 -17.46 -2.40
CA LYS A 66 -13.24 -17.49 -3.79
C LYS A 66 -12.81 -16.21 -4.49
N LEU A 67 -11.89 -16.36 -5.44
CA LEU A 67 -11.33 -15.27 -6.26
C LEU A 67 -11.41 -15.67 -7.73
N LYS A 68 -11.44 -14.67 -8.62
CA LYS A 68 -11.15 -14.88 -10.03
C LYS A 68 -9.65 -14.76 -10.24
N LEU A 69 -9.06 -15.66 -11.03
CA LEU A 69 -7.63 -15.62 -11.29
C LEU A 69 -7.23 -14.29 -11.95
N GLU A 70 -8.06 -13.71 -12.82
CA GLU A 70 -7.74 -12.42 -13.45
C GLU A 70 -7.59 -11.25 -12.45
N GLU A 71 -8.22 -11.33 -11.27
CA GLU A 71 -8.13 -10.28 -10.24
C GLU A 71 -6.80 -10.31 -9.48
N ILE A 72 -6.05 -11.42 -9.53
CA ILE A 72 -4.80 -11.58 -8.81
C ILE A 72 -3.69 -10.85 -9.59
N ASP A 73 -3.36 -9.66 -9.12
CA ASP A 73 -2.27 -8.84 -9.64
C ASP A 73 -1.55 -8.07 -8.53
N THR A 74 -0.23 -7.93 -8.67
CA THR A 74 0.66 -7.19 -7.78
C THR A 74 1.30 -5.99 -8.46
N THR A 75 0.96 -5.69 -9.72
CA THR A 75 1.60 -4.63 -10.51
C THR A 75 1.55 -3.26 -9.82
N ASN A 76 0.41 -2.91 -9.22
CA ASN A 76 0.25 -1.62 -8.53
C ASN A 76 1.18 -1.49 -7.32
N VAL A 77 1.27 -2.51 -6.46
CA VAL A 77 2.13 -2.48 -5.27
C VAL A 77 3.61 -2.53 -5.67
N GLU A 78 3.97 -3.27 -6.73
CA GLU A 78 5.33 -3.32 -7.25
C GLU A 78 5.77 -1.98 -7.85
N CYS A 79 4.89 -1.34 -8.62
CA CYS A 79 5.12 0.00 -9.16
C CYS A 79 5.30 1.01 -8.03
N PHE A 80 4.43 0.98 -7.02
CA PHE A 80 4.54 1.87 -5.86
C PHE A 80 5.82 1.62 -5.03
N ASN A 81 6.20 0.36 -4.82
CA ASN A 81 7.47 0.00 -4.17
C ASN A 81 8.67 0.55 -4.94
N THR A 82 8.63 0.54 -6.26
CA THR A 82 9.66 1.14 -7.11
C THR A 82 9.71 2.66 -6.93
N ILE A 83 8.55 3.32 -6.93
CA ILE A 83 8.44 4.77 -6.66
C ILE A 83 9.04 5.11 -5.29
N LEU A 84 8.68 4.36 -4.25
CA LEU A 84 9.19 4.56 -2.89
C LEU A 84 10.72 4.46 -2.84
N ARG A 85 11.30 3.40 -3.41
CA ARG A 85 12.76 3.20 -3.44
C ARG A 85 13.47 4.31 -4.21
N ASN A 86 12.89 4.78 -5.31
CA ASN A 86 13.49 5.86 -6.12
C ASN A 86 13.38 7.24 -5.46
N ARG A 87 12.35 7.47 -4.63
CA ARG A 87 12.10 8.77 -3.99
C ARG A 87 12.67 8.87 -2.58
N ILE A 88 12.84 7.75 -1.89
CA ILE A 88 13.33 7.68 -0.53
C ILE A 88 14.65 6.91 -0.53
N SER A 89 15.76 7.62 -0.72
CA SER A 89 17.11 7.04 -0.77
C SER A 89 17.46 6.20 0.47
N LYS A 90 16.87 6.56 1.63
CA LYS A 90 16.98 5.82 2.90
C LYS A 90 16.53 4.36 2.82
N LEU A 91 15.66 4.01 1.86
CA LEU A 91 15.18 2.63 1.65
C LEU A 91 16.12 1.78 0.80
N VAL A 92 17.08 2.40 0.09
CA VAL A 92 17.94 1.70 -0.89
C VAL A 92 19.41 1.69 -0.45
N ARG A 93 19.91 2.79 0.12
CA ARG A 93 21.34 2.93 0.44
C ARG A 93 21.59 2.76 1.94
N ARG A 94 22.49 1.83 2.29
CA ARG A 94 22.99 1.60 3.66
C ARG A 94 24.15 2.53 4.07
N SER A 95 24.67 3.33 3.15
CA SER A 95 25.79 4.26 3.41
C SER A 95 25.29 5.67 3.75
N GLN A 96 25.66 6.69 2.97
CA GLN A 96 25.43 8.11 3.28
C GLN A 96 23.96 8.49 3.49
N CYS A 97 23.02 7.76 2.87
CA CYS A 97 21.59 8.04 3.01
C CYS A 97 20.90 7.13 4.02
N HIS A 98 21.62 6.32 4.81
CA HIS A 98 20.99 5.42 5.76
C HIS A 98 20.33 6.19 6.91
N ALA A 99 19.09 5.81 7.23
CA ALA A 99 18.40 6.36 8.40
C ALA A 99 18.99 5.73 9.68
N LYS A 100 19.84 6.48 10.39
CA LYS A 100 20.43 6.05 11.68
C LYS A 100 19.40 5.87 12.81
N ASN A 101 18.18 6.37 12.63
CA ASN A 101 17.10 6.29 13.60
C ASN A 101 15.80 5.87 12.91
N LYS A 102 15.10 4.88 13.50
CA LYS A 102 13.77 4.40 13.07
C LYS A 102 12.77 5.56 12.91
N ARG A 103 12.69 6.47 13.88
CA ARG A 103 11.79 7.63 13.87
C ARG A 103 12.06 8.54 12.67
N ALA A 104 13.33 8.72 12.29
CA ALA A 104 13.69 9.54 11.14
C ALA A 104 13.25 8.90 9.81
N LEU A 105 13.32 7.56 9.72
CA LEU A 105 12.78 6.83 8.57
C LEU A 105 11.25 6.94 8.50
N GLU A 106 10.57 6.70 9.63
CA GLU A 106 9.11 6.82 9.74
C GLU A 106 8.62 8.22 9.36
N ASN A 107 9.26 9.28 9.86
CA ASN A 107 8.91 10.65 9.50
C ASN A 107 9.10 10.91 8.01
N SER A 108 10.17 10.38 7.39
CA SER A 108 10.41 10.52 5.95
C SER A 108 9.33 9.81 5.13
N LEU A 109 8.93 8.60 5.56
CA LEU A 109 7.85 7.84 4.94
C LEU A 109 6.51 8.55 5.07
N LYS A 110 6.16 9.04 6.27
CA LYS A 110 4.92 9.79 6.53
C LYS A 110 4.85 11.05 5.67
N LEU A 111 5.95 11.81 5.60
CA LEU A 111 6.04 13.00 4.76
C LEU A 111 5.85 12.67 3.27
N PHE A 112 6.50 11.61 2.79
CA PHE A 112 6.35 11.16 1.41
C PHE A 112 4.93 10.67 1.10
N GLN A 113 4.31 9.90 2.00
CA GLN A 113 2.93 9.44 1.86
C GLN A 113 1.96 10.62 1.80
N PHE A 114 2.16 11.65 2.64
CA PHE A 114 1.36 12.86 2.58
C PHE A 114 1.53 13.57 1.23
N TYR A 115 2.78 13.80 0.81
CA TYR A 115 3.08 14.40 -0.49
C TYR A 115 2.43 13.62 -1.65
N TRP A 116 2.57 12.30 -1.66
CA TRP A 116 2.05 11.45 -2.72
C TRP A 116 0.52 11.45 -2.77
N ASN A 117 -0.14 11.39 -1.61
CA ASN A 117 -1.60 11.27 -1.53
C ASN A 117 -2.33 12.61 -1.64
N PHE A 118 -1.76 13.71 -1.12
CA PHE A 118 -2.47 14.98 -0.97
C PHE A 118 -1.93 16.11 -1.86
N ILE A 119 -0.65 16.06 -2.28
CA ILE A 119 0.00 17.13 -3.04
C ILE A 119 0.19 16.75 -4.51
N LYS A 120 0.70 15.55 -4.80
CA LYS A 120 1.07 15.13 -6.15
C LYS A 120 -0.16 14.68 -6.97
N PRO A 121 -0.51 15.36 -8.07
CA PRO A 121 -1.57 14.88 -8.96
C PRO A 121 -1.08 13.66 -9.76
N ILE A 122 -1.94 12.66 -9.93
CA ILE A 122 -1.61 11.41 -10.64
C ILE A 122 -2.47 11.21 -11.88
N LYS A 123 -3.80 11.34 -11.76
CA LYS A 123 -4.74 11.17 -12.89
C LYS A 123 -5.61 12.40 -13.05
N LYS A 124 -5.78 12.89 -14.28
CA LYS A 124 -6.69 14.03 -14.59
C LYS A 124 -6.52 15.24 -13.65
N LYS A 125 -5.27 15.55 -13.25
CA LYS A 125 -4.93 16.60 -12.26
C LYS A 125 -5.54 16.41 -10.86
N GLN A 126 -5.99 15.20 -10.51
CA GLN A 126 -6.48 14.84 -9.17
C GLN A 126 -5.43 14.03 -8.40
N THR A 127 -5.42 14.21 -7.07
CA THR A 127 -4.57 13.45 -6.14
C THR A 127 -5.31 12.20 -5.64
N PRO A 128 -4.61 11.17 -5.15
CA PRO A 128 -5.25 9.99 -4.53
C PRO A 128 -6.27 10.35 -3.46
N ALA A 129 -5.96 11.34 -2.61
CA ALA A 129 -6.86 11.77 -1.55
C ALA A 129 -8.16 12.40 -2.09
N ILE A 130 -8.14 13.06 -3.26
CA ILE A 130 -9.36 13.56 -3.92
C ILE A 130 -10.16 12.39 -4.48
N LEU A 131 -9.50 11.42 -5.15
CA LEU A 131 -10.17 10.24 -5.72
C LEU A 131 -10.88 9.41 -4.65
N GLU A 132 -10.31 9.35 -3.45
CA GLU A 132 -10.89 8.66 -2.29
C GLU A 132 -11.81 9.54 -1.43
N ASN A 133 -12.16 10.74 -1.90
CA ASN A 133 -13.02 11.70 -1.20
C ASN A 133 -12.54 12.06 0.23
N GLN A 134 -11.22 12.04 0.46
CA GLN A 134 -10.59 12.42 1.73
C GLN A 134 -10.34 13.93 1.83
N THR A 135 -10.26 14.61 0.69
CA THR A 135 -10.09 16.07 0.60
C THR A 135 -10.81 16.57 -0.65
N THR A 136 -11.33 17.79 -0.60
CA THR A 136 -11.94 18.47 -1.76
C THR A 136 -10.94 19.30 -2.56
N LYS A 137 -9.76 19.55 -1.98
CA LYS A 137 -8.70 20.38 -2.57
C LYS A 137 -7.36 19.67 -2.64
N ILE A 138 -6.55 20.07 -3.60
CA ILE A 138 -5.14 19.69 -3.69
C ILE A 138 -4.38 20.48 -2.62
N TRP A 139 -3.54 19.77 -1.85
CA TRP A 139 -2.69 20.41 -0.87
C TRP A 139 -1.43 20.97 -1.50
N THR A 140 -0.87 21.99 -0.86
CA THR A 140 0.44 22.56 -1.19
C THR A 140 1.33 22.48 0.04
N TRP A 141 2.65 22.64 -0.14
CA TRP A 141 3.56 22.73 0.99
C TRP A 141 3.23 23.89 1.91
N GLY A 142 2.84 25.05 1.36
CA GLY A 142 2.38 26.20 2.16
C GLY A 142 1.18 25.84 3.02
N ASN A 143 0.16 25.22 2.43
CA ASN A 143 -1.02 24.80 3.19
C ASN A 143 -0.68 23.77 4.27
N LEU A 144 0.19 22.80 3.99
CA LEU A 144 0.61 21.79 4.96
C LEU A 144 1.39 22.39 6.13
N LEU A 145 2.36 23.26 5.86
CA LEU A 145 3.26 23.81 6.87
C LEU A 145 2.60 24.92 7.70
N HIS A 146 1.55 25.55 7.19
CA HIS A 146 0.84 26.65 7.86
C HIS A 146 -0.58 26.28 8.32
N VAL A 147 -1.01 25.02 8.16
CA VAL A 147 -2.32 24.59 8.68
C VAL A 147 -2.28 24.62 10.21
N LYS A 148 -3.20 25.39 10.81
CA LYS A 148 -3.42 25.34 12.25
C LYS A 148 -4.21 24.08 12.57
N LEU A 149 -3.60 23.18 13.33
CA LEU A 149 -4.31 22.02 13.88
C LEU A 149 -5.23 22.52 14.99
N SER A 150 -6.54 22.43 14.80
CA SER A 150 -7.48 22.58 15.90
C SER A 150 -7.48 21.28 16.69
N TYR A 151 -6.82 21.26 17.85
CA TYR A 151 -6.93 20.15 18.78
C TYR A 151 -8.32 20.23 19.41
N ARG A 152 -9.24 19.36 18.97
CA ARG A 152 -10.45 19.08 19.75
C ARG A 152 -10.03 18.09 20.84
N TYR A 153 -9.95 18.59 22.07
CA TYR A 153 -9.87 17.76 23.27
C TYR A 153 -11.18 17.01 23.47
#